data_AF-A0A923E265-F1
#
_entry.id   AF-A0A923E265-F1
#
_cell.length_a   1.000
_cell.length_b   1.000
_cell.length_c   1.000
_cell.angle_alpha   90.00
_cell.angle_beta   90.00
_cell.angle_gamma   90.00
#
_symmetry.space_group_name_H-M   'P 1'
#
loop_
_entity.id
_entity.type
_entity.pdbx_description
1 polymer ?
#
loop_
_entity_poly.entity_id
_entity_poly.type
_entity_poly.pdbx_seq_one_letter_code
_entity_poly.pdbx_strand_id
1 'polypeptide(L)'
;MTAERLVFRDADAEAIRTGLDSLAATLREEHEAMRMSVGRRVSGWSARSASRESQMDFDARLAQRADQFASALEAAAEAMGSLHDDAYRIEVANVAIMD
;
A
#
# COMPACT_ATOMS: atom_id res chain seq x y z
N MET A 1 -34.58 20.61 13.84
CA MET A 1 -33.71 20.04 12.80
C MET A 1 -32.52 19.42 13.50
N THR A 2 -32.50 18.10 13.65
CA THR A 2 -31.33 17.38 14.15
C THR A 2 -30.33 17.35 13.00
N ALA A 3 -29.24 18.10 13.11
CA ALA A 3 -28.13 17.97 12.17
C ALA A 3 -27.64 16.52 12.27
N GLU A 4 -27.74 15.76 11.17
CA GLU A 4 -27.06 14.47 11.07
C GLU A 4 -25.57 14.75 11.22
N ARG A 5 -25.03 14.44 12.40
CA ARG A 5 -23.61 14.56 12.68
C ARG A 5 -22.89 13.67 11.67
N LEU A 6 -21.93 14.23 10.95
CA LEU A 6 -21.03 13.48 10.10
C LEU A 6 -20.28 12.50 11.03
N VAL A 7 -20.70 11.25 11.11
CA VAL A 7 -20.03 10.24 11.96
C VAL A 7 -18.85 9.70 11.17
N PHE A 8 -17.83 10.54 10.97
CA PHE A 8 -16.52 10.07 10.55
C PHE A 8 -15.87 9.40 11.77
N ARG A 9 -15.52 8.13 11.65
CA ARG A 9 -14.91 7.37 12.74
C ARG A 9 -13.40 7.42 12.56
N ASP A 10 -12.75 8.34 13.28
CA ASP A 10 -11.31 8.55 13.21
C ASP A 10 -10.52 7.25 13.41
N ALA A 11 -10.95 6.41 14.36
CA ALA A 11 -10.32 5.12 14.61
C ALA A 11 -10.40 4.16 13.41
N ASP A 12 -11.52 4.15 12.68
CA ASP A 12 -11.69 3.29 11.51
C ASP A 12 -10.83 3.82 10.33
N ALA A 13 -10.76 5.14 10.15
CA ALA A 13 -9.94 5.76 9.12
C ALA A 13 -8.43 5.53 9.35
N GLU A 14 -7.98 5.69 10.60
CA GLU A 14 -6.59 5.43 10.99
C GLU A 14 -6.23 3.95 10.83
N ALA A 15 -7.16 3.04 11.17
CA ALA A 15 -6.98 1.60 10.97
C ALA A 15 -6.86 1.24 9.48
N ILE A 16 -7.69 1.85 8.62
CA ILE A 16 -7.60 1.66 7.16
C ILE A 16 -6.26 2.17 6.63
N ARG A 17 -5.85 3.39 7.01
CA ARG A 17 -4.57 3.98 6.59
C ARG A 17 -3.40 3.07 6.98
N THR A 18 -3.33 2.71 8.25
CA THR A 18 -2.28 1.83 8.79
C THR A 18 -2.28 0.46 8.11
N GLY A 19 -3.46 -0.10 7.84
CA GLY A 19 -3.60 -1.38 7.14
C GLY A 19 -3.06 -1.33 5.71
N LEU A 20 -3.35 -0.26 4.97
CA LEU A 20 -2.88 -0.05 3.60
C LEU A 20 -1.35 0.11 3.55
N ASP A 21 -0.78 0.93 4.43
CA ASP A 21 0.68 1.11 4.53
C ASP A 21 1.37 -0.20 4.91
N SER A 22 0.82 -0.94 5.88
CA SER A 22 1.36 -2.24 6.27
C SER A 22 1.31 -3.24 5.13
N LEU A 23 0.22 -3.29 4.36
CA LEU A 23 0.10 -4.18 3.20
C LEU A 23 1.12 -3.81 2.11
N ALA A 24 1.34 -2.52 1.86
CA ALA A 24 2.34 -2.05 0.91
C ALA A 24 3.76 -2.47 1.32
N ALA A 25 4.10 -2.30 2.59
CA ALA A 25 5.39 -2.71 3.14
C ALA A 25 5.59 -4.23 3.05
N THR A 26 4.61 -5.01 3.51
CA THR A 26 4.65 -6.48 3.43
C THR A 26 4.78 -6.97 1.99
N LEU A 27 4.07 -6.36 1.03
CA LEU A 27 4.17 -6.76 -0.37
C LEU A 27 5.59 -6.57 -0.92
N ARG A 28 6.27 -5.47 -0.56
CA ARG A 28 7.66 -5.24 -0.98
C ARG A 28 8.63 -6.23 -0.34
N GLU A 29 8.44 -6.53 0.95
CA GLU A 29 9.28 -7.48 1.67
C GLU A 29 9.16 -8.90 1.11
N GLU A 30 7.94 -9.39 0.95
CA GLU A 30 7.66 -10.72 0.39
C GLU A 30 8.17 -10.84 -1.05
N HIS A 31 8.01 -9.78 -1.85
CA HIS A 31 8.53 -9.75 -3.22
C HIS A 31 10.06 -9.83 -3.25
N GLU A 32 10.76 -9.07 -2.40
CA GLU A 32 12.23 -9.11 -2.33
C GLU A 32 12.73 -10.47 -1.80
N ALA A 33 12.07 -11.04 -0.79
CA ALA A 33 12.37 -12.37 -0.29
C ALA A 33 12.23 -13.45 -1.39
N MET A 34 11.14 -13.37 -2.17
CA MET A 34 10.92 -14.24 -3.31
C MET A 34 12.01 -14.06 -4.38
N ARG A 35 12.34 -12.83 -4.75
CA ARG A 35 13.39 -12.52 -5.73
C ARG A 35 14.74 -13.09 -5.30
N MET A 36 15.13 -12.92 -4.03
CA MET A 36 16.36 -13.50 -3.50
C MET A 36 16.34 -15.04 -3.56
N SER A 37 15.20 -15.66 -3.25
CA SER A 37 15.01 -17.11 -3.32
C SER A 37 15.16 -17.63 -4.75
N VAL A 38 14.52 -16.97 -5.73
CA VAL A 38 14.66 -17.32 -7.16
C VAL A 38 16.09 -17.12 -7.63
N GLY A 39 16.73 -15.99 -7.29
CA GLY A 39 18.12 -15.71 -7.62
C GLY A 39 19.08 -16.81 -7.15
N ARG A 40 18.87 -17.35 -5.94
CA ARG A 40 19.64 -18.49 -5.41
C ARG A 40 19.41 -19.79 -6.19
N ARG A 41 18.20 -20.04 -6.70
CA ARG A 41 17.88 -21.25 -7.47
C ARG A 41 18.43 -21.17 -8.89
N VAL A 42 18.37 -19.97 -9.49
CA VAL A 42 18.78 -19.72 -10.88
C VAL A 42 20.30 -19.55 -11.01
N SER A 43 21.02 -19.24 -9.93
CA SER A 43 22.48 -19.12 -9.95
C SER A 43 23.20 -20.42 -10.33
N GLY A 44 22.58 -21.57 -10.06
CA GLY A 44 23.08 -22.88 -10.49
C GLY A 44 22.80 -23.23 -11.95
N TRP A 45 22.01 -22.41 -12.66
CA TRP A 45 21.67 -22.66 -14.06
C TRP A 45 22.72 -22.11 -14.99
N SER A 46 22.88 -22.74 -16.16
CA SER A 46 23.74 -22.20 -17.21
C SER A 46 23.31 -20.78 -17.58
N ALA A 47 24.27 -19.85 -17.60
CA ALA A 47 24.06 -18.45 -17.94
C ALA A 47 23.40 -18.25 -19.32
N ARG A 48 23.57 -19.21 -20.24
CA ARG A 48 23.06 -19.17 -21.62
C ARG A 48 21.77 -19.98 -21.82
N SER A 49 21.17 -20.49 -20.76
CA SER A 49 19.91 -21.24 -20.88
C SER A 49 18.74 -20.30 -21.09
N ALA A 50 17.90 -20.59 -22.09
CA ALA A 50 16.66 -19.85 -22.35
C ALA A 50 15.72 -19.85 -21.13
N SER A 51 15.75 -20.91 -20.31
CA SER A 51 15.00 -20.99 -19.06
C SER A 51 15.44 -19.94 -18.04
N ARG A 52 16.76 -19.70 -17.90
CA ARG A 52 17.29 -18.66 -17.01
C ARG A 52 16.87 -17.27 -17.46
N GLU A 53 17.00 -16.99 -18.76
CA GLU A 53 16.57 -15.73 -19.34
C GLU A 53 15.08 -15.49 -19.10
N SER A 54 14.23 -16.48 -19.43
CA SER A 54 12.78 -16.41 -19.22
C SER A 54 12.39 -16.17 -17.75
N GLN A 55 13.12 -16.79 -16.82
CA GLN A 55 12.88 -16.59 -15.38
C GLN A 55 13.26 -15.17 -14.94
N MET A 56 14.42 -14.65 -15.36
CA MET A 56 14.83 -13.29 -15.02
C MET A 56 13.86 -12.25 -15.60
N ASP A 57 13.36 -12.50 -16.80
CA ASP A 57 12.34 -11.69 -17.47
C ASP A 57 11.01 -11.67 -16.71
N PHE A 58 10.58 -12.85 -16.23
CA PHE A 58 9.40 -12.97 -15.39
C PHE A 58 9.57 -12.25 -14.05
N ASP A 59 10.71 -12.44 -13.38
CA ASP A 59 11.01 -11.79 -12.11
C ASP A 59 11.00 -10.25 -12.25
N ALA A 60 11.54 -9.72 -13.34
CA ALA A 60 11.52 -8.28 -13.61
C ALA A 60 10.08 -7.74 -13.79
N ARG A 61 9.23 -8.46 -14.54
CA ARG A 61 7.82 -8.10 -14.71
C ARG A 61 7.03 -8.21 -13.41
N LEU A 62 7.33 -9.21 -12.59
CA LEU A 62 6.69 -9.38 -11.30
C LEU A 62 7.09 -8.26 -10.34
N ALA A 63 8.37 -7.87 -10.32
CA ALA A 63 8.87 -6.74 -9.54
C ALA A 63 8.16 -5.44 -9.89
N GLN A 64 8.04 -5.14 -11.18
CA GLN A 64 7.34 -3.95 -11.64
C GLN A 64 5.87 -3.94 -11.17
N ARG A 65 5.18 -5.09 -11.24
CA ARG A 65 3.77 -5.19 -10.83
C ARG A 65 3.60 -5.11 -9.31
N ALA A 66 4.50 -5.72 -8.55
CA ALA A 66 4.51 -5.65 -7.10
C ALA A 66 4.72 -4.21 -6.62
N ASP A 67 5.66 -3.49 -7.22
CA ASP A 67 5.93 -2.09 -6.90
C ASP A 67 4.73 -1.19 -7.26
N GLN A 68 4.14 -1.37 -8.45
CA GLN A 68 2.92 -0.66 -8.84
C GLN A 68 1.77 -0.88 -7.85
N PHE A 69 1.59 -2.10 -7.37
CA PHE A 69 0.53 -2.39 -6.41
C PHE A 69 0.84 -1.79 -5.03
N ALA A 70 2.09 -1.89 -4.56
CA ALA A 70 2.51 -1.25 -3.31
C ALA A 70 2.29 0.27 -3.35
N SER A 71 2.66 0.94 -4.45
CA SER A 71 2.41 2.37 -4.63
C SER A 71 0.93 2.72 -4.70
N ALA A 72 0.08 1.86 -5.26
CA ALA A 72 -1.36 2.08 -5.25
C ALA A 72 -1.96 1.99 -3.85
N LEU A 73 -1.43 1.09 -3.00
CA LEU A 73 -1.82 0.97 -1.60
C LEU A 73 -1.40 2.20 -0.79
N GLU A 74 -0.18 2.70 -1.00
CA GLU A 74 0.31 3.94 -0.38
C GLU A 74 -0.52 5.15 -0.80
N ALA A 75 -0.84 5.28 -2.10
CA ALA A 75 -1.69 6.35 -2.58
C ALA A 75 -3.11 6.28 -1.98
N ALA A 76 -3.63 5.08 -1.76
CA ALA A 76 -4.90 4.89 -1.05
C ALA A 76 -4.78 5.28 0.43
N ALA A 77 -3.66 4.98 1.09
CA ALA A 77 -3.40 5.39 2.47
C ALA A 77 -3.32 6.91 2.60
N GLU A 78 -2.63 7.59 1.68
CA GLU A 78 -2.54 9.06 1.61
C GLU A 78 -3.92 9.71 1.38
N ALA A 79 -4.72 9.15 0.47
CA ALA A 79 -6.08 9.61 0.23
C ALA A 79 -6.97 9.45 1.48
N MET A 80 -6.83 8.35 2.22
CA MET A 80 -7.54 8.16 3.49
C MET A 80 -7.08 9.14 4.57
N GLY A 81 -5.78 9.47 4.62
CA GLY A 81 -5.26 10.53 5.49
C GLY A 81 -5.89 11.88 5.17
N SER A 82 -6.01 12.23 3.89
CA SER A 82 -6.66 13.48 3.46
C SER A 82 -8.13 13.54 3.86
N LEU A 83 -8.87 12.43 3.72
CA LEU A 83 -10.27 12.33 4.16
C LEU A 83 -10.41 12.50 5.68
N HIS A 84 -9.47 11.94 6.45
CA HIS A 84 -9.43 12.10 7.91
C HIS A 84 -9.17 13.56 8.31
N ASP A 85 -8.20 14.22 7.69
CA ASP A 85 -7.90 15.63 7.95
C ASP A 85 -9.09 16.55 7.62
N ASP A 86 -9.78 16.28 6.50
CA ASP A 86 -10.99 17.00 6.11
C ASP A 86 -12.12 16.83 7.14
N ALA A 87 -12.37 15.60 7.58
CA ALA A 87 -13.39 15.31 8.58
C ALA A 87 -13.07 15.97 9.93
N TYR A 88 -11.81 15.90 10.36
CA TYR A 88 -11.36 16.54 11.61
C TYR A 88 -11.55 18.06 11.59
N ARG A 89 -11.19 18.73 10.48
CA ARG A 89 -11.39 20.18 10.33
C ARG A 89 -12.86 20.57 10.42
N ILE A 90 -13.76 19.80 9.82
CA ILE A 90 -15.20 20.05 9.87
C ILE A 90 -15.71 19.91 11.31
N GLU A 91 -15.29 18.88 12.04
CA GLU A 91 -15.69 18.69 13.44
C GLU A 91 -15.21 19.85 14.32
N VAL A 92 -13.94 20.27 14.19
CA VAL A 92 -13.39 21.43 14.93
C VAL A 92 -14.17 22.71 14.61
N ALA A 93 -14.49 22.96 13.34
CA ALA A 93 -15.26 24.14 12.94
C ALA A 93 -16.69 24.11 13.51
N ASN A 94 -17.35 22.95 13.52
CA ASN A 94 -18.69 22.80 14.06
C ASN A 94 -18.72 23.05 15.58
N VAL A 95 -17.73 22.54 16.33
CA VAL A 95 -17.62 22.82 17.78
C VAL A 95 -17.40 24.32 18.02
N ALA A 96 -16.53 24.97 17.26
CA ALA A 96 -16.24 26.40 17.41
C ALA A 96 -17.42 27.33 17.08
N ILE A 97 -18.42 26.89 16.29
CA ILE A 97 -19.65 27.64 15.99
C ILE A 97 -20.72 27.44 17.07
N MET A 98 -20.64 26.35 17.84
CA MET A 98 -21.60 26.02 18.88
C MET A 98 -21.31 26.67 20.25
N ASP A 99 -20.07 27.12 20.47
CA ASP A 99 -19.66 27.96 21.61
C ASP A 99 -19.99 29.45 21.35
#